data_AF-A0A1T4KA64-F1
#
_entry.id   AF-A0A1T4KA64-F1
#
_cell.length_a   1.000
_cell.length_b   1.000
_cell.length_c   1.000
_cell.angle_alpha   90.00
_cell.angle_beta   90.00
_cell.angle_gamma   90.00
#
_symmetry.space_group_name_H-M   'P 1'
#
loop_
_entity.id
_entity.type
_entity.pdbx_description
1 polymer ?
#
loop_
_entity_poly.entity_id
_entity_poly.type
_entity_poly.pdbx_seq_one_letter_code
_entity_poly.pdbx_strand_id
1 'polypeptide(L)'
;MNDCPALLKIIFSFLCAFFALFASGCSDSEPKLSSVEGIVVFDFEDETSAPDARLSVFAETESDAHRVEKITVSSRSTQFEWTAFEPVIIANEKKQWAGYTDFVCPAFRKIPAGLYRLVYTDGEGREVESSFSIVYPEKIGAASAADIKNVLDGEFFEQVAVFDETDALLYYGLKKESWAEDKKLFSANKGASYYRTCLVVKNATAVCILPAVYKDQRS
;
A
#
# COMPACT_ATOMS: atom_id res chain seq x y z
N MET A 1 57.11 -9.29 -43.42
CA MET A 1 56.30 -10.21 -42.60
C MET A 1 56.99 -10.29 -41.25
N ASN A 2 56.61 -9.43 -40.31
CA ASN A 2 57.09 -9.50 -38.94
C ASN A 2 56.09 -10.33 -38.16
N ASP A 3 56.59 -11.41 -37.57
CA ASP A 3 55.84 -12.31 -36.71
C ASP A 3 55.17 -11.50 -35.59
N CYS A 4 53.84 -11.50 -35.62
CA CYS A 4 53.03 -11.03 -34.51
C CYS A 4 53.40 -11.87 -33.28
N PRO A 5 54.00 -11.26 -32.23
CA PRO A 5 54.70 -12.03 -31.22
C PRO A 5 53.67 -12.86 -30.45
N ALA A 6 53.93 -14.15 -30.30
CA ALA A 6 53.08 -15.08 -29.55
C ALA A 6 52.67 -14.54 -28.16
N LEU A 7 53.51 -13.67 -27.59
CA LEU A 7 53.24 -12.91 -26.36
C LEU A 7 51.98 -12.04 -26.44
N LEU A 8 51.72 -11.35 -27.56
CA LEU A 8 50.55 -10.48 -27.75
C LEU A 8 49.25 -11.29 -27.78
N LYS A 9 49.28 -12.49 -28.37
CA LYS A 9 48.14 -13.43 -28.39
C LYS A 9 47.84 -13.98 -27.00
N ILE A 10 48.89 -14.29 -26.23
CA ILE A 10 48.75 -14.76 -24.84
C ILE A 10 48.17 -13.64 -23.96
N ILE A 11 48.69 -12.42 -24.07
CA ILE A 11 48.19 -11.26 -23.33
C ILE A 11 46.71 -10.97 -23.68
N PHE A 12 46.35 -11.03 -24.97
CA PHE A 12 44.96 -10.83 -25.39
C PHE A 12 44.03 -11.94 -24.88
N SER A 13 44.49 -13.20 -24.86
CA SER A 13 43.72 -14.32 -24.32
C SER A 13 43.51 -14.20 -22.80
N PHE A 14 44.53 -13.76 -22.05
CA PHE A 14 44.40 -13.49 -20.62
C PHE A 14 43.50 -12.28 -20.33
N LEU A 15 43.56 -11.23 -21.16
CA LEU A 15 42.71 -10.06 -21.03
C LEU A 15 41.23 -10.40 -21.29
N CYS A 16 40.94 -11.21 -22.32
CA CYS A 16 39.59 -11.68 -22.60
C CYS A 16 39.06 -12.62 -21.51
N ALA A 17 39.89 -13.52 -20.96
CA ALA A 17 39.51 -14.39 -19.85
C ALA A 17 39.26 -13.59 -18.56
N PHE A 18 40.06 -12.55 -18.31
CA PHE A 18 39.84 -11.62 -17.20
C PHE A 18 38.53 -10.85 -17.38
N PHE A 19 38.27 -10.30 -18.57
CA PHE A 19 37.01 -9.58 -18.86
C PHE A 19 35.77 -10.49 -18.77
N ALA A 20 35.89 -11.76 -19.17
CA ALA A 20 34.82 -12.76 -19.00
C ALA A 20 34.53 -13.07 -17.51
N LEU A 21 35.50 -12.93 -16.62
CA LEU A 21 35.32 -13.06 -15.17
C LEU A 21 34.67 -11.82 -14.52
N PHE A 22 34.70 -10.65 -15.16
CA PHE A 22 33.96 -9.45 -14.72
C PHE A 22 32.54 -9.34 -15.30
N ALA A 23 32.23 -10.10 -16.35
CA ALA A 23 30.91 -10.08 -17.00
C ALA A 23 29.81 -10.85 -16.23
N SER A 24 30.17 -11.61 -15.19
CA SER A 24 29.25 -12.36 -14.33
C SER A 24 28.72 -11.54 -13.12
N GLY A 25 28.97 -10.23 -13.09
CA GLY A 25 28.67 -9.36 -11.95
C GLY A 25 27.27 -8.71 -11.94
N CYS A 26 26.47 -8.82 -13.01
CA CYS A 26 25.06 -8.44 -12.92
C CYS A 26 24.34 -9.54 -12.15
N SER A 27 24.19 -9.35 -10.84
CA SER A 27 23.29 -10.15 -10.01
C SER A 27 21.86 -9.91 -10.47
N ASP A 28 21.48 -10.58 -11.55
CA ASP A 28 20.13 -10.62 -12.07
C ASP A 28 19.27 -11.50 -11.16
N SER A 29 18.83 -10.94 -10.03
CA SER A 29 18.03 -11.68 -9.05
C SER A 29 16.55 -11.62 -9.40
N GLU A 30 15.88 -12.77 -9.36
CA GLU A 30 14.42 -12.84 -9.46
C GLU A 30 13.75 -11.97 -8.38
N PRO A 31 12.60 -11.34 -8.68
CA PRO A 31 11.84 -10.60 -7.69
C PRO A 31 11.40 -11.55 -6.57
N LYS A 32 11.50 -11.08 -5.33
CA LYS A 32 11.15 -11.89 -4.15
C LYS A 32 10.35 -11.06 -3.15
N LEU A 33 9.23 -11.63 -2.71
CA LEU A 33 8.32 -11.01 -1.75
C LEU A 33 8.45 -11.68 -0.38
N SER A 34 8.45 -10.88 0.68
CA SER A 34 8.39 -11.38 2.06
C SER A 34 6.94 -11.45 2.57
N SER A 35 6.09 -10.49 2.20
CA SER A 35 4.67 -10.47 2.55
C SER A 35 3.84 -9.65 1.56
N VAL A 36 2.52 -9.84 1.59
CA VAL A 36 1.55 -8.99 0.90
C VAL A 36 0.42 -8.67 1.84
N GLU A 37 0.04 -7.39 1.89
CA GLU A 37 -1.06 -6.89 2.69
C GLU A 37 -2.06 -6.16 1.78
N GLY A 38 -3.33 -6.47 1.97
CA GLY A 38 -4.45 -5.82 1.30
C GLY A 38 -5.43 -5.27 2.32
N ILE A 39 -5.88 -4.03 2.11
CA ILE A 39 -6.82 -3.35 2.99
C ILE A 39 -7.90 -2.70 2.13
N VAL A 40 -9.16 -2.97 2.44
CA VAL A 40 -10.28 -2.23 1.85
C VAL A 40 -10.55 -0.98 2.67
N VAL A 41 -10.45 0.17 2.02
CA VAL A 41 -10.73 1.47 2.60
C VAL A 41 -12.16 1.86 2.24
N PHE A 42 -12.99 2.05 3.25
CA PHE A 42 -14.33 2.62 3.15
C PHE A 42 -14.27 4.08 3.60
N ASP A 43 -14.47 5.00 2.66
CA ASP A 43 -14.32 6.43 2.84
C ASP A 43 -15.69 7.09 2.92
N PHE A 44 -16.06 7.57 4.09
CA PHE A 44 -17.33 8.26 4.31
C PHE A 44 -17.13 9.75 4.11
N GLU A 45 -17.76 10.30 3.06
CA GLU A 45 -17.76 11.73 2.78
C GLU A 45 -18.60 12.50 3.80
N ASP A 46 -19.78 11.98 4.14
CA ASP A 46 -20.74 12.60 5.05
C ASP A 46 -21.40 11.57 6.00
N GLU A 47 -22.25 12.06 6.90
CA GLU A 47 -22.89 11.25 7.95
C GLU A 47 -23.96 10.27 7.44
N THR A 48 -24.48 10.48 6.23
CA THR A 48 -25.70 9.86 5.71
C THR A 48 -25.48 8.97 4.49
N SER A 49 -24.51 9.30 3.66
CA SER A 49 -24.19 8.58 2.42
C SER A 49 -23.45 7.27 2.71
N ALA A 50 -23.58 6.32 1.78
CA ALA A 50 -22.77 5.11 1.79
C ALA A 50 -21.31 5.47 1.44
N PRO A 51 -20.31 4.71 1.94
CA PRO A 51 -18.91 5.02 1.70
C PRO A 51 -18.49 4.65 0.28
N ASP A 52 -17.54 5.42 -0.24
CA ASP A 52 -16.72 4.95 -1.36
C ASP A 52 -15.77 3.85 -0.90
N ALA A 53 -15.51 2.88 -1.77
CA ALA A 53 -14.67 1.73 -1.45
C ALA A 53 -13.52 1.59 -2.44
N ARG A 54 -12.31 1.53 -1.91
CA ARG A 54 -11.08 1.25 -2.67
C ARG A 54 -10.25 0.18 -1.98
N LEU A 55 -9.52 -0.59 -2.75
CA LEU A 55 -8.58 -1.59 -2.26
C LEU A 55 -7.16 -1.03 -2.37
N SER A 56 -6.47 -1.03 -1.23
CA SER A 56 -5.05 -0.70 -1.13
C SER A 56 -4.27 -2.00 -0.97
N VAL A 57 -3.24 -2.23 -1.80
CA VAL A 57 -2.41 -3.43 -1.75
C VAL A 57 -0.94 -3.07 -1.79
N PHE A 58 -0.16 -3.60 -0.85
CA PHE A 58 1.28 -3.42 -0.78
C PHE A 58 1.97 -4.78 -0.61
N ALA A 59 3.03 -4.99 -1.38
CA ALA A 59 3.91 -6.14 -1.28
C ALA A 59 5.25 -5.70 -0.68
N GLU A 60 5.65 -6.32 0.43
CA GLU A 60 6.99 -6.15 1.00
C GLU A 60 7.99 -6.97 0.17
N THR A 61 9.08 -6.35 -0.26
CA THR A 61 10.06 -6.96 -1.15
C THR A 61 11.36 -7.27 -0.41
N GLU A 62 11.94 -8.45 -0.68
CA GLU A 62 13.32 -8.76 -0.29
C GLU A 62 14.32 -8.29 -1.35
N SER A 63 13.87 -8.20 -2.60
CA SER A 63 14.59 -7.54 -3.70
C SER A 63 14.35 -6.02 -3.69
N ASP A 64 15.14 -5.27 -4.46
CA ASP A 64 14.95 -3.83 -4.64
C ASP A 64 13.55 -3.52 -5.23
N ALA A 65 12.72 -2.81 -4.47
CA ALA A 65 11.35 -2.47 -4.86
C ALA A 65 11.32 -1.53 -6.08
N HIS A 66 12.37 -0.73 -6.33
CA HIS A 66 12.42 0.20 -7.46
C HIS A 66 12.45 -0.48 -8.83
N ARG A 67 12.66 -1.81 -8.85
CA ARG A 67 12.59 -2.62 -10.06
C ARG A 67 11.16 -2.98 -10.48
N VAL A 68 10.16 -2.74 -9.64
CA VAL A 68 8.77 -3.05 -9.98
C VAL A 68 8.32 -2.24 -11.18
N GLU A 69 7.64 -2.90 -12.10
CA GLU A 69 6.97 -2.24 -13.21
C GLU A 69 5.46 -2.23 -12.98
N LYS A 70 4.93 -3.34 -12.45
CA LYS A 70 3.49 -3.56 -12.39
C LYS A 70 3.09 -4.49 -11.25
N ILE A 71 1.93 -4.22 -10.66
CA ILE A 71 1.25 -5.12 -9.73
C ILE A 71 -0.13 -5.43 -10.28
N THR A 72 -0.43 -6.72 -10.43
CA THR A 72 -1.76 -7.22 -10.80
C THR A 72 -2.39 -7.94 -9.61
N VAL A 73 -3.61 -7.56 -9.25
CA VAL A 73 -4.37 -8.13 -8.14
C VAL A 73 -5.65 -8.73 -8.70
N SER A 74 -5.96 -9.97 -8.36
CA SER A 74 -7.22 -10.60 -8.76
C SER A 74 -7.92 -11.30 -7.61
N SER A 75 -9.23 -11.16 -7.58
CA SER A 75 -10.09 -11.85 -6.62
C SER A 75 -10.29 -13.29 -7.08
N ARG A 76 -10.05 -14.29 -6.22
CA ARG A 76 -10.28 -15.71 -6.57
C ARG A 76 -11.74 -16.12 -6.51
N SER A 77 -12.58 -15.32 -5.85
CA SER A 77 -14.02 -15.57 -5.72
C SER A 77 -14.84 -14.90 -6.84
N THR A 78 -14.24 -13.97 -7.59
CA THR A 78 -14.90 -13.21 -8.64
C THR A 78 -14.04 -13.18 -9.91
N GLN A 79 -14.46 -12.42 -10.92
CA GLN A 79 -13.66 -12.17 -12.13
C GLN A 79 -12.96 -10.80 -12.08
N PHE A 80 -12.91 -10.15 -10.92
CA PHE A 80 -12.25 -8.86 -10.81
C PHE A 80 -10.74 -9.03 -10.81
N GLU A 81 -10.11 -8.25 -11.69
CA GLU A 81 -8.68 -8.09 -11.82
C GLU A 81 -8.38 -6.60 -11.95
N TRP A 82 -7.39 -6.15 -11.19
CA TRP A 82 -6.87 -4.80 -11.25
C TRP A 82 -5.39 -4.85 -11.57
N THR A 83 -4.93 -3.86 -12.32
CA THR A 83 -3.52 -3.73 -12.65
C THR A 83 -3.10 -2.29 -12.39
N ALA A 84 -2.07 -2.11 -11.56
CA ALA A 84 -1.39 -0.85 -11.36
C ALA A 84 -0.06 -0.89 -12.10
N PHE A 85 0.13 0.06 -13.01
CA PHE A 85 1.42 0.37 -13.61
C PHE A 85 2.10 1.42 -12.74
N GLU A 86 3.43 1.37 -12.68
CA GLU A 86 4.25 2.27 -11.84
C GLU A 86 3.79 2.32 -10.37
N PRO A 87 3.82 1.17 -9.65
CA PRO A 87 3.48 1.14 -8.23
C PRO A 87 4.26 2.15 -7.39
N VAL A 88 3.60 2.69 -6.35
CA VAL A 88 4.24 3.55 -5.37
C VAL A 88 5.23 2.73 -4.55
N ILE A 89 6.43 3.30 -4.38
CA ILE A 89 7.49 2.71 -3.56
C ILE A 89 7.53 3.41 -2.21
N ILE A 90 7.45 2.63 -1.14
CA ILE A 90 7.63 3.09 0.23
C ILE A 90 8.82 2.32 0.79
N ALA A 91 9.77 3.02 1.41
CA ALA A 91 10.95 2.38 1.96
C ALA A 91 11.36 3.00 3.29
N ASN A 92 11.94 2.18 4.15
CA ASN A 92 12.73 2.62 5.30
C ASN A 92 14.09 1.89 5.28
N GLU A 93 14.91 2.08 6.33
CA GLU A 93 16.25 1.50 6.41
C GLU A 93 16.28 -0.04 6.36
N LYS A 94 15.17 -0.73 6.66
CA LYS A 94 15.11 -2.19 6.82
C LYS A 94 14.22 -2.90 5.82
N LYS A 95 13.23 -2.21 5.28
CA LYS A 95 12.13 -2.79 4.51
C LYS A 95 11.72 -1.86 3.39
N GLN A 96 11.23 -2.47 2.31
CA GLN A 96 10.71 -1.78 1.15
C GLN A 96 9.40 -2.42 0.74
N TRP A 97 8.50 -1.61 0.21
CA TRP A 97 7.20 -2.01 -0.26
C TRP A 97 6.93 -1.37 -1.61
N ALA A 98 6.29 -2.13 -2.49
CA ALA A 98 5.66 -1.60 -3.70
C ALA A 98 4.16 -1.83 -3.61
N GLY A 99 3.35 -0.85 -4.01
CA GLY A 99 1.91 -1.00 -3.92
C GLY A 99 1.12 0.07 -4.63
N TYR A 100 -0.19 -0.02 -4.48
CA TYR A 100 -1.14 0.93 -5.02
C TYR A 100 -2.31 1.06 -4.06
N THR A 101 -2.79 2.29 -3.87
CA THR A 101 -3.74 2.63 -2.82
C THR A 101 -5.19 2.65 -3.28
N ASP A 102 -5.44 2.67 -4.59
CA ASP A 102 -6.73 3.08 -5.15
C ASP A 102 -7.29 2.12 -6.21
N PHE A 103 -7.26 0.81 -5.95
CA PHE A 103 -7.96 -0.15 -6.80
C PHE A 103 -9.47 -0.07 -6.56
N VAL A 104 -10.20 0.38 -7.57
CA VAL A 104 -11.66 0.58 -7.48
C VAL A 104 -12.44 -0.41 -8.32
N CYS A 105 -13.62 -0.80 -7.85
CA CYS A 105 -14.58 -1.55 -8.64
C CYS A 105 -15.33 -0.63 -9.60
N PRO A 106 -15.79 -1.12 -10.78
CA PRO A 106 -16.76 -0.40 -11.59
C PRO A 106 -18.01 -0.03 -10.78
N ALA A 107 -18.69 1.05 -11.17
CA ALA A 107 -19.85 1.58 -10.47
C ALA A 107 -20.87 0.49 -10.08
N PHE A 108 -21.42 0.60 -8.87
CA PHE A 108 -22.37 -0.34 -8.25
C PHE A 108 -21.82 -1.73 -7.89
N ARG A 109 -20.53 -1.99 -8.08
CA ARG A 109 -19.86 -3.20 -7.57
C ARG A 109 -19.06 -2.85 -6.32
N LYS A 110 -19.00 -3.80 -5.40
CA LYS A 110 -18.18 -3.72 -4.19
C LYS A 110 -16.88 -4.47 -4.42
N ILE A 111 -15.81 -4.07 -3.73
CA ILE A 111 -14.68 -4.98 -3.51
C ILE A 111 -15.25 -6.24 -2.83
N PRO A 112 -14.89 -7.46 -3.25
CA PRO A 112 -15.38 -8.67 -2.59
C PRO A 112 -14.50 -9.05 -1.38
N ALA A 113 -15.09 -9.55 -0.31
CA ALA A 113 -14.31 -10.28 0.69
C ALA A 113 -13.82 -11.62 0.10
N GLY A 114 -12.72 -12.16 0.63
CA GLY A 114 -12.19 -13.47 0.24
C GLY A 114 -10.69 -13.46 -0.07
N LEU A 115 -10.24 -14.51 -0.76
CA LEU A 115 -8.85 -14.74 -1.11
C LEU A 115 -8.49 -14.04 -2.43
N TYR A 116 -7.35 -13.37 -2.44
CA TYR A 116 -6.80 -12.67 -3.59
C TYR A 116 -5.46 -13.27 -4.02
N ARG A 117 -5.15 -13.12 -5.31
CA ARG A 117 -3.83 -13.38 -5.89
C ARG A 117 -3.20 -12.04 -6.23
N LEU A 118 -1.92 -11.88 -5.88
CA LEU A 118 -1.08 -10.79 -6.35
C LEU A 118 -0.01 -11.36 -7.27
N VAL A 119 0.18 -10.72 -8.42
CA VAL A 119 1.31 -10.93 -9.32
C VAL A 119 2.13 -9.65 -9.32
N TYR A 120 3.39 -9.76 -8.91
CA TYR A 120 4.37 -8.69 -8.96
C TYR A 120 5.25 -8.91 -10.18
N THR A 121 5.33 -7.92 -11.07
CA THR A 121 6.16 -7.96 -12.28
C THR A 121 7.25 -6.90 -12.18
N ASP A 122 8.51 -7.30 -12.37
CA ASP A 122 9.64 -6.37 -12.47
C ASP A 122 9.83 -5.84 -13.90
N GLY A 123 10.68 -4.83 -14.09
CA GLY A 123 10.94 -4.22 -15.39
C GLY A 123 11.64 -5.12 -16.43
N GLU A 124 12.05 -6.33 -16.05
CA GLU A 124 12.55 -7.35 -16.98
C GLU A 124 11.46 -8.38 -17.34
N GLY A 125 10.21 -8.14 -16.89
CA GLY A 125 9.06 -9.01 -17.12
C GLY A 125 9.02 -10.28 -16.26
N ARG A 126 9.86 -10.38 -15.22
CA ARG A 126 9.83 -11.52 -14.30
C ARG A 126 8.72 -11.36 -13.30
N GLU A 127 8.06 -12.48 -13.00
CA GLU A 127 6.89 -12.50 -12.13
C GLU A 127 7.14 -13.31 -10.87
N VAL A 128 6.59 -12.82 -9.76
CA VAL A 128 6.45 -13.58 -8.52
C VAL A 128 5.04 -13.41 -8.00
N GLU A 129 4.47 -14.51 -7.49
CA GLU A 129 3.10 -14.55 -7.00
C GLU A 129 3.04 -14.63 -5.49
N SER A 130 1.99 -14.04 -4.93
CA SER A 130 1.60 -14.23 -3.53
C SER A 130 0.08 -14.17 -3.39
N SER A 131 -0.41 -14.39 -2.17
CA SER A 131 -1.83 -14.31 -1.85
C SER A 131 -2.06 -13.60 -0.53
N PHE A 132 -3.24 -12.98 -0.41
CA PHE A 132 -3.71 -12.32 0.80
C PHE A 132 -5.22 -12.48 0.91
N SER A 133 -5.77 -12.34 2.10
CA SER A 133 -7.21 -12.45 2.35
C SER A 133 -7.78 -11.13 2.83
N ILE A 134 -8.97 -10.81 2.35
CA ILE A 134 -9.77 -9.66 2.77
C ILE A 134 -11.00 -10.16 3.51
N VAL A 135 -11.24 -9.64 4.72
CA VAL A 135 -12.33 -10.09 5.59
C VAL A 135 -13.00 -8.87 6.25
N TYR A 136 -14.23 -8.58 5.88
CA TYR A 136 -15.03 -7.56 6.56
C TYR A 136 -16.52 -7.85 6.44
N PRO A 137 -17.35 -7.29 7.33
CA PRO A 137 -18.81 -7.32 7.18
C PRO A 137 -19.27 -6.63 5.89
N GLU A 138 -19.89 -7.36 4.96
CA GLU A 138 -20.37 -6.79 3.68
C GLU A 138 -21.37 -5.63 3.83
N LYS A 139 -22.02 -5.56 4.99
CA LYS A 139 -22.95 -4.50 5.38
C LYS A 139 -22.29 -3.13 5.45
N ILE A 140 -20.96 -3.03 5.62
CA ILE A 140 -20.24 -1.76 5.65
C ILE A 140 -20.51 -0.94 4.39
N GLY A 141 -20.45 -1.56 3.21
CA GLY A 141 -20.64 -0.87 1.93
C GLY A 141 -22.08 -0.43 1.63
N ALA A 142 -22.97 -0.44 2.62
CA ALA A 142 -24.32 0.15 2.56
C ALA A 142 -24.68 0.90 3.86
N ALA A 143 -23.74 1.00 4.80
CA ALA A 143 -23.94 1.69 6.07
C ALA A 143 -23.76 3.19 5.88
N SER A 144 -24.38 3.97 6.77
CA SER A 144 -24.06 5.37 6.99
C SER A 144 -22.89 5.48 7.99
N ALA A 145 -22.21 6.63 8.06
CA ALA A 145 -21.19 6.86 9.08
C ALA A 145 -21.79 6.89 10.50
N ALA A 146 -23.05 7.30 10.66
CA ALA A 146 -23.75 7.23 11.95
C ALA A 146 -23.95 5.78 12.44
N ASP A 147 -24.15 4.82 11.53
CA ASP A 147 -24.46 3.43 11.86
C ASP A 147 -23.24 2.50 11.85
N ILE A 148 -22.12 2.92 11.28
CA ILE A 148 -20.97 2.03 11.01
C ILE A 148 -20.42 1.35 12.26
N LYS A 149 -20.39 2.04 13.40
CA LYS A 149 -19.94 1.44 14.68
C LYS A 149 -20.84 0.28 15.11
N ASN A 150 -22.14 0.37 14.85
CA ASN A 150 -23.09 -0.71 15.12
C ASN A 150 -22.91 -1.86 14.13
N VAL A 151 -22.64 -1.55 12.86
CA VAL A 151 -22.36 -2.56 11.82
C VAL A 151 -21.10 -3.37 12.13
N LEU A 152 -20.10 -2.73 12.73
CA LEU A 152 -18.85 -3.39 13.14
C LEU A 152 -18.97 -4.14 14.46
N ASP A 153 -20.03 -3.93 15.26
CA ASP A 153 -20.34 -4.68 16.49
C ASP A 153 -19.16 -4.81 17.47
N GLY A 154 -18.38 -3.72 17.65
CA GLY A 154 -17.21 -3.71 18.53
C GLY A 154 -15.97 -4.47 18.00
N GLU A 155 -16.00 -4.97 16.77
CA GLU A 155 -14.89 -5.66 16.10
C GLU A 155 -13.94 -4.69 15.37
N PHE A 156 -13.60 -3.57 16.04
CA PHE A 156 -12.70 -2.55 15.50
C PHE A 156 -11.85 -1.87 16.59
N PHE A 157 -10.80 -1.19 16.14
CA PHE A 157 -10.01 -0.24 16.91
C PHE A 157 -10.19 1.16 16.34
N GLU A 158 -10.24 2.17 17.20
CA GLU A 158 -10.30 3.57 16.77
C GLU A 158 -8.91 4.18 16.71
N GLN A 159 -8.58 4.74 15.54
CA GLN A 159 -7.44 5.61 15.34
C GLN A 159 -7.91 6.99 14.88
N VAL A 160 -7.04 7.98 14.98
CA VAL A 160 -7.29 9.33 14.48
C VAL A 160 -6.16 9.73 13.54
N ALA A 161 -6.54 10.26 12.38
CA ALA A 161 -5.65 10.89 11.42
C ALA A 161 -5.85 12.40 11.51
N VAL A 162 -4.81 13.16 11.85
CA VAL A 162 -4.85 14.62 12.00
C VAL A 162 -4.08 15.25 10.86
N PHE A 163 -4.68 16.26 10.22
CA PHE A 163 -4.15 16.88 9.02
C PHE A 163 -4.04 18.40 9.20
N ASP A 164 -3.10 19.00 8.48
CA ASP A 164 -3.06 20.45 8.29
C ASP A 164 -4.00 20.90 7.16
N GLU A 165 -3.92 22.18 6.79
CA GLU A 165 -4.72 22.80 5.73
C GLU A 165 -4.28 22.43 4.29
N THR A 166 -3.13 21.76 4.15
CA THR A 166 -2.57 21.28 2.88
C THR A 166 -2.73 19.77 2.70
N ASP A 167 -3.60 19.16 3.52
CA ASP A 167 -3.82 17.70 3.61
C ASP A 167 -2.57 16.91 4.06
N ALA A 168 -1.57 17.57 4.65
CA ALA A 168 -0.40 16.86 5.17
C ALA A 168 -0.75 16.18 6.49
N LEU A 169 -0.45 14.88 6.59
CA LEU A 169 -0.67 14.09 7.79
C LEU A 169 0.30 14.50 8.90
N LEU A 170 -0.23 15.08 9.97
CA LEU A 170 0.53 15.49 11.15
C LEU A 170 0.62 14.37 12.19
N TYR A 171 -0.42 13.54 12.29
CA TYR A 171 -0.49 12.44 13.26
C TYR A 171 -1.41 11.33 12.77
N TYR A 172 -1.01 10.09 12.99
CA TYR A 172 -1.87 8.92 12.86
C TYR A 172 -1.63 7.95 14.01
N GLY A 173 -2.70 7.48 14.64
CA GLY A 173 -2.63 6.49 15.72
C GLY A 173 -3.78 6.58 16.71
N LEU A 174 -3.64 5.94 17.88
CA LEU A 174 -4.67 5.95 18.92
C LEU A 174 -4.96 7.38 19.43
N LYS A 175 -6.24 7.72 19.60
CA LYS A 175 -6.63 8.98 20.24
C LYS A 175 -6.13 8.97 21.69
N LYS A 176 -5.25 9.91 22.04
CA LYS A 176 -4.69 10.02 23.39
C LYS A 176 -5.79 10.38 24.39
N GLU A 177 -5.72 9.87 25.62
CA GLU A 177 -6.71 10.20 26.68
C GLU A 177 -6.82 11.70 26.94
N SER A 178 -5.70 12.43 26.83
CA SER A 178 -5.65 13.89 26.97
C SER A 178 -6.40 14.65 25.86
N TRP A 179 -6.84 13.96 24.80
CA TRP A 179 -7.58 14.49 23.66
C TRP A 179 -9.07 14.18 23.72
N ALA A 180 -9.63 13.94 24.91
CA ALA A 180 -11.06 13.65 25.07
C ALA A 180 -11.99 14.69 24.41
N GLU A 181 -11.56 15.95 24.34
CA GLU A 181 -12.25 17.04 23.64
C GLU A 181 -11.48 17.45 22.39
N ASP A 182 -12.18 17.78 21.31
CA ASP A 182 -11.57 18.13 20.02
C ASP A 182 -10.68 19.36 20.14
N LYS A 183 -11.06 20.35 20.97
CA LYS A 183 -10.22 21.51 21.30
C LYS A 183 -8.85 21.11 21.84
N LYS A 184 -8.77 20.06 22.67
CA LYS A 184 -7.50 19.56 23.23
C LYS A 184 -6.66 18.86 22.16
N LEU A 185 -7.30 18.12 21.25
CA LEU A 185 -6.62 17.52 20.10
C LEU A 185 -5.99 18.61 19.22
N PHE A 186 -6.74 19.64 18.83
CA PHE A 186 -6.23 20.73 17.99
C PHE A 186 -5.18 21.59 18.70
N SER A 187 -5.28 21.76 20.02
CA SER A 187 -4.27 22.50 20.79
C SER A 187 -2.94 21.72 20.90
N ALA A 188 -3.00 20.39 20.98
CA ALA A 188 -1.83 19.53 21.06
C ALA A 188 -1.13 19.35 19.71
N ASN A 189 -1.88 19.40 18.61
CA ASN A 189 -1.36 19.25 17.25
C ASN A 189 -1.33 20.64 16.59
N LYS A 190 -0.27 21.41 16.85
CA LYS A 190 -0.09 22.74 16.25
C LYS A 190 -0.12 22.64 14.72
N GLY A 191 -0.88 23.51 14.06
CA GLY A 191 -1.07 23.49 12.62
C GLY A 191 -2.22 22.58 12.14
N ALA A 192 -2.84 21.79 13.02
CA ALA A 192 -3.98 20.96 12.64
C ALA A 192 -5.18 21.83 12.20
N SER A 193 -5.74 21.46 11.04
CA SER A 193 -6.92 22.06 10.44
C SER A 193 -8.16 21.16 10.64
N TYR A 194 -8.00 19.85 10.48
CA TYR A 194 -9.06 18.87 10.70
C TYR A 194 -8.49 17.52 11.14
N TYR A 195 -9.36 16.63 11.60
CA TYR A 195 -9.02 15.23 11.79
C TYR A 195 -10.11 14.32 11.24
N ARG A 196 -9.76 13.07 10.98
CA ARG A 196 -10.69 11.99 10.64
C ARG A 196 -10.50 10.83 11.61
N THR A 197 -11.60 10.22 12.05
CA THR A 197 -11.57 8.99 12.83
C THR A 197 -11.49 7.80 11.88
N CYS A 198 -10.55 6.89 12.11
CA CYS A 198 -10.38 5.66 11.33
C CYS A 198 -10.75 4.46 12.20
N LEU A 199 -11.79 3.72 11.81
CA LEU A 199 -12.18 2.47 12.45
C LEU A 199 -11.48 1.31 11.72
N VAL A 200 -10.43 0.78 12.33
CA VAL A 200 -9.66 -0.35 11.78
C VAL A 200 -10.32 -1.63 12.26
N VAL A 201 -10.85 -2.44 11.34
CA VAL A 201 -11.43 -3.75 11.70
C VAL A 201 -10.37 -4.61 12.38
N LYS A 202 -10.72 -5.39 13.41
CA LYS A 202 -9.74 -6.11 14.25
C LYS A 202 -8.76 -7.02 13.50
N ASN A 203 -9.17 -7.55 12.34
CA ASN A 203 -8.33 -8.36 11.47
C ASN A 203 -7.41 -7.54 10.54
N ALA A 204 -7.46 -6.21 10.62
CA ALA A 204 -6.68 -5.24 9.85
C ALA A 204 -6.85 -5.32 8.31
N THR A 205 -7.89 -5.96 7.79
CA THR A 205 -8.13 -6.08 6.33
C THR A 205 -9.13 -5.06 5.78
N ALA A 206 -9.70 -4.23 6.66
CA ALA A 206 -10.53 -3.10 6.26
C ALA A 206 -10.41 -1.93 7.25
N VAL A 207 -10.61 -0.73 6.74
CA VAL A 207 -10.66 0.51 7.53
C VAL A 207 -11.84 1.36 7.06
N CYS A 208 -12.60 1.90 8.01
CA CYS A 208 -13.66 2.88 7.75
C CYS A 208 -13.16 4.25 8.17
N ILE A 209 -13.04 5.19 7.23
CA ILE A 209 -12.61 6.56 7.49
C ILE A 209 -13.86 7.43 7.59
N LEU A 210 -14.14 7.95 8.78
CA LEU A 210 -15.33 8.75 9.06
C LEU A 210 -15.19 10.19 8.51
N PRO A 211 -16.29 10.95 8.38
CA PRO A 211 -16.25 12.33 7.93
C PRO A 211 -15.30 13.21 8.74
N ALA A 212 -14.81 14.27 8.11
CA ALA A 212 -13.86 15.18 8.73
C ALA A 212 -14.49 16.03 9.83
N VAL A 213 -13.78 16.16 10.95
CA VAL A 213 -14.09 17.12 12.00
C VAL A 213 -13.11 18.28 11.89
N TYR A 214 -13.63 19.45 11.52
CA TYR A 214 -12.84 20.65 11.31
C TYR A 214 -12.63 21.41 12.62
N LYS A 215 -11.47 22.05 12.74
CA LYS A 215 -11.18 22.97 13.82
C LYS A 215 -12.13 24.17 13.73
N ASP A 216 -12.90 24.41 14.78
CA ASP A 216 -13.73 25.61 14.89
C ASP A 216 -12.88 26.86 14.69
N GLN A 217 -13.19 27.65 13.66
CA GLN A 217 -12.51 28.92 13.38
C GLN A 217 -13.01 30.09 14.24
N ARG A 218 -13.92 29.84 15.20
CA ARG A 218 -14.41 30.88 16.12
C ARG A 218 -13.48 30.99 17.32
N SER A 219 -12.53 31.92 17.23
CA SER A 219 -11.86 32.55 18.36
C SER A 219 -12.05 34.06 18.29
#